data_AF-A0A9X8QRQ7-F1
#
_entry.id   AF-A0A9X8QRQ7-F1
#
_cell.length_a   1.000
_cell.length_b   1.000
_cell.length_c   1.000
_cell.angle_alpha   90.00
_cell.angle_beta   90.00
_cell.angle_gamma   90.00
#
_symmetry.space_group_name_H-M   'P 1'
#
loop_
_entity.id
_entity.type
_entity.pdbx_description
1 polymer ?
#
loop_
_entity_poly.entity_id
_entity_poly.type
_entity_poly.pdbx_seq_one_letter_code
_entity_poly.pdbx_strand_id
1 'polypeptide(L)'
;MQYEYDPDNAQRPGSPLRLLPWETWDGRPCYLAASGDGNGYLSRRADRMEEQQMHNAAVAYTDAETTLRNAAAGPLLLRLMLKRTTTALGNTLRIADSRLGRLPAPSQPEGQDEEKGVERP
;
A
#
# COMPACT_ATOMS: atom_id res chain seq x y z
N MET A 1 20.09 -0.31 -1.18
CA MET A 1 19.48 -0.89 0.03
C MET A 1 17.98 -0.79 -0.22
N GLN A 2 17.28 -1.90 -0.46
CA GLN A 2 15.81 -1.85 -0.62
C GLN A 2 15.24 -1.41 0.72
N TYR A 3 14.28 -0.50 0.72
CA TYR A 3 13.59 -0.14 1.95
C TYR A 3 12.84 -1.37 2.44
N GLU A 4 13.19 -1.82 3.64
CA GLU A 4 12.50 -2.90 4.29
C GLU A 4 11.13 -2.39 4.71
N TYR A 5 10.08 -3.10 4.30
CA TYR A 5 8.71 -2.76 4.67
C TYR A 5 8.59 -2.73 6.21
N ASP A 6 8.22 -1.57 6.76
CA ASP A 6 8.01 -1.38 8.19
C ASP A 6 6.50 -1.53 8.49
N PRO A 7 6.07 -2.67 9.07
CA PRO A 7 4.66 -2.92 9.36
C PRO A 7 4.07 -1.94 10.37
N ASP A 8 4.90 -1.31 11.21
CA ASP A 8 4.45 -0.40 12.27
C ASP A 8 4.22 1.03 11.75
N ASN A 9 4.64 1.31 10.52
CA ASN A 9 4.53 2.62 9.87
C ASN A 9 3.54 2.64 8.69
N ALA A 10 2.50 1.80 8.75
CA ALA A 10 1.42 1.80 7.77
C ALA A 10 0.68 3.15 7.72
N GLN A 11 0.14 3.52 6.55
CA GLN A 11 -0.65 4.75 6.45
C GLN A 11 -1.93 4.62 7.29
N ARG A 12 -2.35 5.72 7.93
CA ARG A 12 -3.62 5.79 8.66
C ARG A 12 -4.73 6.30 7.74
N PRO A 13 -5.99 5.84 7.93
CA PRO A 13 -7.14 6.43 7.24
C PRO A 13 -7.18 7.95 7.37
N GLY A 14 -7.53 8.65 6.29
CA GLY A 14 -7.53 10.11 6.22
C GLY A 14 -6.15 10.73 6.05
N SER A 15 -5.14 9.96 5.61
CA SER A 15 -3.79 10.48 5.37
C SER A 15 -3.83 11.58 4.29
N PRO A 16 -3.23 12.77 4.54
CA PRO A 16 -3.19 13.85 3.56
C PRO A 16 -2.26 13.56 2.37
N LEU A 17 -1.40 12.55 2.51
CA LEU A 17 -0.46 12.10 1.50
C LEU A 17 -0.79 10.68 1.06
N ARG A 18 -0.75 10.44 -0.25
CA ARG A 18 -0.83 9.12 -0.87
C ARG A 18 0.57 8.51 -0.94
N LEU A 19 0.77 7.33 -0.36
CA LEU A 19 1.97 6.52 -0.61
C LEU A 19 1.93 6.00 -2.05
N LEU A 20 3.01 6.17 -2.82
CA LEU A 20 3.08 5.67 -4.19
C LEU A 20 3.60 4.22 -4.25
N PRO A 21 3.18 3.40 -5.24
CA PRO A 21 3.56 1.99 -5.33
C PRO A 21 5.00 1.76 -5.83
N TRP A 22 5.77 2.83 -6.03
CA TRP A 22 7.19 2.78 -6.36
C TRP A 22 8.02 3.52 -5.30
N GLU A 23 9.29 3.17 -5.27
CA GLU A 23 10.32 3.78 -4.45
C GLU A 23 11.11 4.82 -5.26
N THR A 24 11.83 5.68 -4.56
CA THR A 24 12.90 6.48 -5.16
C THR A 24 14.07 5.58 -5.55
N TRP A 25 15.01 6.13 -6.33
CA TRP A 25 16.21 5.40 -6.76
C TRP A 25 17.10 4.91 -5.61
N ASP A 26 17.03 5.56 -4.44
CA ASP A 26 17.72 5.16 -3.21
C ASP A 26 16.89 4.22 -2.32
N GLY A 27 15.71 3.79 -2.80
CA GLY A 27 14.83 2.82 -2.15
C GLY A 27 13.78 3.45 -1.21
N ARG A 28 13.76 4.76 -1.00
CA ARG A 28 12.84 5.38 -0.03
C ARG A 28 11.39 5.44 -0.53
N PRO A 29 10.40 5.42 0.39
CA PRO A 29 9.01 5.59 0.01
C PRO A 29 8.76 6.97 -0.63
N CYS A 30 8.02 6.99 -1.74
CA CYS A 30 7.54 8.22 -2.38
C CYS A 30 6.12 8.56 -1.94
N TYR A 31 5.83 9.84 -1.72
CA TYR A 31 4.50 10.34 -1.36
C TYR A 31 4.01 11.39 -2.36
N LEU A 32 2.70 11.42 -2.58
CA LEU A 32 2.00 12.40 -3.41
C LEU A 32 0.99 13.15 -2.55
N ALA A 33 1.02 14.48 -2.55
CA ALA A 33 0.01 15.29 -1.89
C ALA A 33 -1.37 15.10 -2.54
N ALA A 34 -2.42 14.95 -1.73
CA ALA A 34 -3.79 14.84 -2.21
C ALA A 34 -4.30 16.22 -2.68
N SER A 35 -3.86 16.66 -3.86
CA SER A 35 -4.39 17.86 -4.50
C SER A 35 -5.65 17.50 -5.31
N GLY A 36 -6.81 17.97 -4.88
CA GLY A 36 -8.08 17.87 -5.63
C GLY A 36 -8.81 16.53 -5.48
N ASP A 37 -9.47 16.11 -6.55
CA ASP A 37 -10.36 14.93 -6.64
C ASP A 37 -9.64 13.56 -6.66
N GLY A 38 -8.31 13.54 -6.49
CA GLY A 38 -7.51 12.33 -6.56
C GLY A 38 -7.30 11.79 -7.98
N ASN A 39 -7.66 12.54 -9.03
CA ASN A 39 -7.56 12.11 -10.42
C ASN A 39 -6.39 12.78 -11.18
N GLY A 40 -5.30 13.11 -10.50
CA GLY A 40 -4.08 13.60 -11.15
C GLY A 40 -3.38 12.54 -12.02
N TYR A 41 -2.52 12.96 -12.96
CA TYR A 41 -1.75 12.05 -13.81
C TYR A 41 -0.93 11.02 -13.00
N LEU A 42 -0.26 11.47 -11.93
CA LEU A 42 0.52 10.60 -11.05
C LEU A 42 -0.37 9.63 -10.27
N SER A 43 -1.58 10.04 -9.90
CA SER A 43 -2.57 9.19 -9.24
C SER A 43 -3.01 8.04 -10.15
N ARG A 44 -3.39 8.35 -11.40
CA ARG A 44 -3.73 7.32 -12.40
C ARG A 44 -2.56 6.40 -12.74
N ARG A 45 -1.34 6.94 -12.78
CA ARG A 45 -0.12 6.13 -12.97
C ARG A 45 0.10 5.19 -11.79
N ALA A 46 -0.13 5.66 -10.57
CA ALA A 46 -0.10 4.83 -9.37
C ALA A 46 -1.14 3.72 -9.46
N ASP A 47 -2.39 4.02 -9.83
CA ASP A 47 -3.44 3.01 -9.93
C ASP A 47 -3.10 1.89 -10.94
N ARG A 48 -2.61 2.25 -12.13
CA ARG A 48 -2.15 1.25 -13.13
C ARG A 48 -0.98 0.41 -12.63
N MET A 49 -0.06 1.02 -11.89
CA MET A 49 1.07 0.27 -11.33
C MET A 49 0.63 -0.62 -10.17
N GLU A 50 -0.29 -0.19 -9.32
CA GLU A 50 -0.91 -1.05 -8.29
C GLU A 50 -1.57 -2.26 -8.95
N GLU A 51 -2.36 -2.06 -10.00
CA GLU A 51 -3.03 -3.13 -10.76
C GLU A 51 -2.01 -4.13 -11.35
N GLN A 52 -0.98 -3.64 -12.04
CA GLN A 52 0.06 -4.50 -12.61
C GLN A 52 0.81 -5.29 -11.54
N GLN A 53 1.13 -4.67 -10.40
CA GLN A 53 1.84 -5.31 -9.30
C GLN A 53 0.97 -6.37 -8.62
N MET A 54 -0.34 -6.12 -8.47
CA MET A 54 -1.29 -7.13 -7.97
C MET A 54 -1.41 -8.32 -8.93
N HIS A 55 -1.44 -8.08 -10.24
CA HIS A 55 -1.40 -9.16 -11.24
C HIS A 55 -0.09 -9.96 -11.14
N ASN A 56 1.06 -9.28 -11.04
CA ASN A 56 2.36 -9.93 -10.89
C ASN A 56 2.42 -10.79 -9.61
N ALA A 57 1.79 -10.33 -8.53
CA ALA A 57 1.69 -11.09 -7.29
C ALA A 57 0.85 -12.36 -7.44
N ALA A 58 -0.29 -12.28 -8.16
CA ALA A 58 -1.09 -13.46 -8.46
C ALA A 58 -0.31 -14.50 -9.28
N VAL A 59 0.45 -14.06 -10.30
CA VAL A 59 1.31 -14.96 -11.08
C VAL A 59 2.39 -15.59 -10.21
N ALA A 60 3.09 -14.79 -9.39
CA ALA A 60 4.13 -15.31 -8.50
C ALA A 60 3.58 -16.32 -7.47
N TYR A 61 2.34 -16.11 -7.00
CA TYR A 61 1.64 -17.05 -6.13
C TYR A 61 1.35 -18.37 -6.85
N THR A 62 0.78 -18.34 -8.06
CA THR A 62 0.51 -19.54 -8.86
C THR A 62 1.76 -20.33 -9.20
N ASP A 63 2.86 -19.65 -9.52
CA ASP A 63 4.14 -20.30 -9.81
C ASP A 63 4.74 -20.98 -8.58
N ALA A 64 4.62 -20.34 -7.41
CA ALA A 64 5.04 -20.92 -6.14
C ALA A 64 4.21 -22.16 -5.78
N GLU A 65 2.88 -22.09 -5.86
CA GLU A 65 1.97 -23.23 -5.66
C GLU A 65 2.30 -24.40 -6.59
N THR A 66 2.57 -24.11 -7.86
CA THR A 66 2.95 -25.12 -8.85
C THR A 66 4.28 -25.76 -8.51
N THR A 67 5.26 -24.98 -8.05
CA THR A 67 6.57 -25.47 -7.61
C THR A 67 6.45 -26.33 -6.35
N LEU A 68 5.65 -25.91 -5.37
CA LEU A 68 5.44 -26.64 -4.12
C LEU A 68 4.77 -28.00 -4.34
N ARG A 69 3.90 -28.13 -5.36
CA ARG A 69 3.28 -29.40 -5.75
C ARG A 69 4.25 -30.35 -6.47
N ASN A 70 5.35 -29.85 -7.01
CA ASN A 70 6.34 -30.66 -7.70
C ASN A 70 7.34 -31.26 -6.69
N ALA A 71 7.16 -32.53 -6.32
CA ALA A 71 8.07 -33.23 -5.41
C ALA A 71 9.53 -33.33 -5.91
N ALA A 72 9.77 -33.16 -7.22
CA ALA A 72 11.11 -33.12 -7.80
C ALA A 72 11.74 -31.72 -7.81
N ALA A 73 11.04 -30.69 -7.30
CA ALA A 73 11.57 -29.34 -7.23
C ALA A 73 12.80 -29.27 -6.31
N GLY A 74 13.95 -28.95 -6.89
CA GLY A 74 15.19 -28.83 -6.14
C GLY A 74 15.24 -27.58 -5.24
N PRO A 75 16.14 -27.55 -4.24
CA PRO A 75 16.27 -26.43 -3.29
C PRO A 75 16.50 -25.06 -3.94
N LEU A 76 17.21 -25.02 -5.07
CA LEU A 76 17.45 -23.79 -5.81
C LEU A 76 16.15 -23.18 -6.36
N LEU A 77 15.30 -24.01 -6.98
CA LEU A 77 14.02 -23.56 -7.53
C LEU A 77 13.10 -23.07 -6.42
N LEU A 78 13.03 -23.79 -5.30
CA LEU A 78 12.28 -23.37 -4.12
C LEU A 78 12.74 -22.00 -3.60
N ARG A 79 14.05 -21.77 -3.50
CA ARG A 79 14.60 -20.48 -3.05
C ARG A 79 14.32 -19.34 -4.04
N LEU A 80 14.36 -19.62 -5.33
CA LEU A 80 14.00 -18.64 -6.37
C LEU A 80 12.51 -18.27 -6.30
N MET A 81 11.63 -19.26 -6.15
CA MET A 81 10.20 -19.02 -6.01
C MET A 81 9.89 -18.25 -4.74
N LEU A 82 10.47 -18.64 -3.59
CA LEU A 82 10.30 -17.91 -2.34
C LEU A 82 10.73 -16.45 -2.48
N LYS A 83 11.90 -16.18 -3.09
CA LYS A 83 12.37 -14.80 -3.33
C LYS A 83 11.40 -13.99 -4.19
N ARG A 84 10.83 -14.61 -5.23
CA ARG A 84 9.86 -13.95 -6.11
C ARG A 84 8.55 -13.67 -5.38
N THR A 85 8.07 -14.63 -4.60
CA THR A 85 6.84 -14.50 -3.80
C THR A 85 6.98 -13.47 -2.69
N THR A 86 8.12 -13.43 -1.98
CA THR A 86 8.33 -12.41 -0.94
C THR A 86 8.45 -11.01 -1.51
N THR A 87 9.07 -10.86 -2.69
CA THR A 87 9.10 -9.57 -3.41
C THR A 87 7.69 -9.12 -3.79
N ALA A 88 6.89 -10.04 -4.35
CA ALA A 88 5.50 -9.76 -4.69
C ALA A 88 4.66 -9.39 -3.46
N LEU A 89 4.84 -10.12 -2.35
CA LEU A 89 4.14 -9.85 -1.09
C LEU A 89 4.49 -8.46 -0.54
N GLY A 90 5.76 -8.06 -0.56
CA GLY A 90 6.17 -6.71 -0.15
C GLY A 90 5.48 -5.61 -0.97
N ASN A 91 5.36 -5.80 -2.29
CA ASN A 91 4.61 -4.88 -3.15
C ASN A 91 3.11 -4.85 -2.75
N THR A 92 2.49 -6.00 -2.51
CA THR A 92 1.09 -6.09 -2.09
C THR A 92 0.83 -5.38 -0.77
N LEU A 93 1.69 -5.56 0.23
CA LEU A 93 1.60 -4.88 1.52
C LEU A 93 1.68 -3.36 1.37
N ARG A 94 2.64 -2.87 0.56
CA ARG A 94 2.75 -1.43 0.24
C ARG A 94 1.48 -0.88 -0.42
N ILE A 95 0.86 -1.64 -1.32
CA ILE A 95 -0.40 -1.25 -1.98
C ILE A 95 -1.54 -1.22 -0.96
N ALA A 96 -1.60 -2.20 -0.04
CA ALA A 96 -2.60 -2.23 1.02
C ALA A 96 -2.49 -0.98 1.91
N ASP A 97 -1.28 -0.61 2.34
CA ASP A 97 -1.04 0.61 3.12
C ASP A 97 -1.42 1.87 2.35
N SER A 98 -1.02 1.94 1.08
CA SER A 98 -1.38 3.03 0.18
C SER A 98 -2.90 3.20 0.06
N ARG A 99 -3.65 2.10 0.07
CA ARG A 99 -5.12 2.09 0.02
C ARG A 99 -5.74 2.43 1.37
N LEU A 100 -5.17 1.94 2.47
CA LEU A 100 -5.59 2.25 3.84
C LEU A 100 -5.53 3.76 4.09
N GLY A 101 -4.45 4.42 3.65
CA GLY A 101 -4.31 5.88 3.77
C GLY A 101 -5.38 6.69 3.05
N ARG A 102 -5.98 6.13 1.99
CA ARG A 102 -7.03 6.77 1.17
C ARG A 102 -8.44 6.54 1.70
N LEU A 103 -8.62 5.67 2.70
CA LEU A 103 -9.91 5.53 3.36
C LEU A 103 -10.24 6.82 4.13
N PRO A 104 -11.53 7.20 4.26
CA PRO A 104 -11.91 8.32 5.10
C PRO A 104 -11.47 8.09 6.54
N ALA A 105 -11.08 9.16 7.24
CA ALA A 105 -10.83 9.08 8.68
C ALA A 105 -12.11 8.59 9.39
N PRO A 106 -12.00 7.74 10.41
CA PRO A 106 -13.16 7.36 11.22
C PRO A 106 -13.81 8.64 11.76
N SER A 107 -15.13 8.77 11.58
CA SER A 107 -15.91 9.87 12.13
C SER A 107 -15.71 9.89 13.63
N GLN A 108 -15.04 10.92 14.14
CA GLN A 108 -14.96 11.16 15.57
C GLN A 108 -16.39 11.44 16.04
N PRO A 109 -16.94 10.71 17.02
CA PRO A 109 -18.26 11.03 17.53
C PRO A 109 -18.23 12.46 18.03
N GLU A 110 -19.10 13.30 17.47
CA GLU A 110 -19.24 14.71 17.84
C GLU A 110 -19.57 14.78 19.34
N GLY A 111 -18.58 15.15 20.13
CA GLY A 111 -18.68 15.32 21.57
C GLY A 111 -18.81 16.80 21.93
N GLN A 112 -20.07 17.22 22.09
CA GLN A 112 -20.59 18.17 23.09
C GLN A 112 -20.16 19.66 23.01
N ASP A 113 -21.12 20.46 22.53
CA ASP A 113 -21.60 21.73 23.12
C ASP A 113 -20.56 22.76 23.57
N GLU A 114 -20.18 23.68 22.67
CA GLU A 114 -19.99 25.08 23.09
C GLU A 114 -21.30 25.83 22.88
N GLU A 115 -22.18 25.71 23.88
CA GLU A 115 -23.31 26.61 24.11
C GLU A 115 -22.74 28.03 24.34
N LYS A 116 -22.54 28.81 23.27
CA LYS A 116 -22.32 30.25 23.37
C LYS A 116 -23.64 30.92 23.72
N GLY A 117 -24.04 30.79 24.98
CA GLY A 117 -24.86 31.77 25.65
C GLY A 117 -24.05 33.05 25.82
N VAL A 118 -24.29 34.04 24.96
CA VAL A 118 -24.16 35.45 25.34
C VAL A 118 -25.33 36.20 24.73
N GLU A 119 -26.45 36.18 25.46
CA GLU A 119 -27.56 37.09 25.28
C GLU A 119 -27.46 38.22 26.32
N ARG A 120 -27.22 39.44 25.81
CA ARG A 120 -27.71 40.76 26.29
C ARG A 120 -27.12 41.34 27.59
N PRO A 121 -27.20 42.68 27.84
CA PRO A 121 -28.14 43.68 27.33
C PRO A 121 -27.59 44.71 26.33
#